data_AF-A0A382XNU4-F1
#
_entry.id   AF-A0A382XNU4-F1
#
_cell.length_a   1.000
_cell.length_b   1.000
_cell.length_c   1.000
_cell.angle_alpha   90.00
_cell.angle_beta   90.00
_cell.angle_gamma   90.00
#
_symmetry.space_group_name_H-M   'P 1'
#
loop_
_entity.id
_entity.type
_entity.pdbx_description
1 polymer ?
#
loop_
_entity_poly.entity_id
_entity_poly.type
_entity_poly.pdbx_seq_one_letter_code
_entity_poly.pdbx_strand_id
1 'polypeptide(L)'
;KNTTASVSATYPHQIFGVMDQDEKLAEKMWRDLPDFIETEEIILPMIDVSGSMYGGALQVAISLGMYLAQRNKSHFVNTFLTFSENPQFVRIPSNPGVTLAEKFQTINSSEWGMNTNFEKAYTKILELATKHDVDPKSMPTMLLCLSDMQFDDSGNRNLHLDNIKDEYRSAGYELPKLVFWDLEAHAGQPAECSDENVAMISGFSPAIMKAVLNAEEFNPIDVMLEALEPIKLDYTNLKPELEIDYNKEI
;
A
#
# COMPACT_ATOMS: atom_id res chain seq x y z
N LYS A 1 39.52 1.43 -14.14
CA LYS A 1 38.80 2.51 -13.43
C LYS A 1 37.49 1.92 -12.95
N ASN A 2 37.37 1.60 -11.67
CA ASN A 2 36.13 1.07 -11.08
C ASN A 2 35.19 2.25 -10.85
N THR A 3 34.19 2.41 -11.70
CA THR A 3 33.08 3.34 -11.46
C THR A 3 32.15 2.68 -10.45
N THR A 4 32.41 2.87 -9.15
CA THR A 4 31.40 2.65 -8.12
C THR A 4 30.37 3.77 -8.23
N ALA A 5 29.45 3.62 -9.17
CA ALA A 5 28.22 4.41 -9.15
C ALA A 5 27.43 3.96 -7.91
N SER A 6 27.30 4.83 -6.92
CA SER A 6 26.33 4.64 -5.85
C SER A 6 24.94 4.82 -6.46
N VAL A 7 24.36 3.74 -6.98
CA VAL A 7 22.95 3.73 -7.36
C VAL A 7 22.18 3.58 -6.05
N SER A 8 21.81 4.71 -5.44
CA SER A 8 20.87 4.70 -4.31
C SER A 8 19.48 4.43 -4.86
N ALA A 9 18.91 3.27 -4.57
CA ALA A 9 17.48 3.07 -4.76
C ALA A 9 16.74 4.13 -3.95
N THR A 10 15.77 4.78 -4.57
CA THR A 10 14.96 5.77 -3.83
C THR A 10 13.65 5.15 -3.36
N TYR A 11 13.18 4.04 -3.97
CA TYR A 11 11.90 3.41 -3.61
C TYR A 11 11.90 1.88 -3.83
N PRO A 12 11.05 1.11 -3.11
CA PRO A 12 11.02 -0.35 -3.18
C PRO A 12 10.84 -0.94 -4.59
N HIS A 13 9.90 -0.41 -5.38
CA HIS A 13 9.61 -0.90 -6.73
C HIS A 13 10.78 -0.77 -7.71
N GLN A 14 11.67 0.20 -7.53
CA GLN A 14 12.85 0.39 -8.38
C GLN A 14 13.87 -0.73 -8.21
N ILE A 15 13.88 -1.39 -7.04
CA ILE A 15 14.78 -2.50 -6.73
C ILE A 15 14.34 -3.76 -7.44
N PHE A 16 13.03 -3.92 -7.68
CA PHE A 16 12.49 -5.07 -8.39
C PHE A 16 13.15 -5.25 -9.77
N GLY A 17 13.21 -4.17 -10.56
CA GLY A 17 13.83 -4.22 -11.90
C GLY A 17 15.34 -4.46 -11.90
N VAL A 18 16.03 -4.25 -10.77
CA VAL A 18 17.47 -4.53 -10.62
C VAL A 18 17.72 -6.00 -10.26
N MET A 19 16.78 -6.63 -9.56
CA MET A 19 16.93 -7.99 -9.02
C MET A 19 17.20 -9.05 -10.09
N ASP A 20 16.54 -8.94 -11.25
CA ASP A 20 16.76 -9.84 -12.39
C ASP A 20 18.16 -9.69 -13.02
N GLN A 21 18.81 -8.55 -12.83
CA GLN A 21 20.09 -8.22 -13.45
C GLN A 21 21.28 -8.40 -12.50
N ASP A 22 21.11 -8.01 -11.23
CA ASP A 22 22.13 -8.07 -10.19
C ASP A 22 21.48 -8.21 -8.81
N GLU A 23 21.27 -9.46 -8.38
CA GLU A 23 20.69 -9.81 -7.08
C GLU A 23 21.49 -9.22 -5.91
N LYS A 24 22.83 -9.18 -6.00
CA LYS A 24 23.67 -8.64 -4.92
C LYS A 24 23.51 -7.13 -4.78
N LEU A 25 23.39 -6.42 -5.90
CA LEU A 25 23.08 -5.00 -5.89
C LEU A 25 21.67 -4.74 -5.35
N ALA A 26 20.68 -5.54 -5.77
CA ALA A 26 19.31 -5.43 -5.28
C ALA A 26 19.20 -5.64 -3.76
N GLU A 27 19.88 -6.65 -3.22
CA GLU A 27 19.98 -6.91 -1.77
C GLU A 27 20.58 -5.72 -1.01
N LYS A 28 21.68 -5.17 -1.54
CA LYS A 28 22.32 -4.00 -0.95
C LYS A 28 21.39 -2.79 -0.99
N MET A 29 20.77 -2.53 -2.13
CA MET A 29 19.81 -1.44 -2.32
C MET A 29 18.61 -1.58 -1.37
N TRP A 30 18.10 -2.79 -1.18
CA TRP A 30 16.98 -3.08 -0.30
C TRP A 30 17.31 -2.83 1.16
N ARG A 31 18.48 -3.29 1.60
CA ARG A 31 18.98 -3.06 2.96
C ARG A 31 19.21 -1.58 3.23
N ASP A 32 19.66 -0.84 2.22
CA ASP A 32 19.98 0.59 2.33
C ASP A 32 18.73 1.49 2.11
N LEU A 33 17.52 0.93 1.94
CA LEU A 33 16.28 1.69 1.85
C LEU A 33 16.03 2.48 3.15
N PRO A 34 15.71 3.78 3.07
CA PRO A 34 15.36 4.56 4.25
C PRO A 34 14.04 4.09 4.86
N ASP A 35 13.72 4.59 6.05
CA ASP A 35 12.39 4.41 6.64
C ASP A 35 11.48 5.55 6.19
N PHE A 36 10.53 5.22 5.32
CA PHE A 36 9.50 6.13 4.81
C PHE A 36 8.26 6.23 5.70
N ILE A 37 8.16 5.36 6.71
CA ILE A 37 7.05 5.36 7.67
C ILE A 37 7.50 6.17 8.88
N GLU A 38 7.01 7.41 8.95
CA GLU A 38 7.31 8.38 10.00
C GLU A 38 6.13 8.53 10.98
N THR A 39 5.14 7.65 10.89
CA THR A 39 3.97 7.57 11.77
C THR A 39 4.07 6.42 12.77
N GLU A 40 3.20 6.47 13.79
CA GLU A 40 2.99 5.36 14.74
C GLU A 40 1.97 4.32 14.23
N GLU A 41 1.49 4.47 12.99
CA GLU A 41 0.51 3.57 12.38
C GLU A 41 1.13 2.18 12.15
N ILE A 42 0.42 1.13 12.56
CA ILE A 42 0.77 -0.26 12.31
C ILE A 42 0.05 -0.72 11.05
N ILE A 43 0.76 -0.62 9.92
CA ILE A 43 0.22 -0.96 8.60
C ILE A 43 0.35 -2.47 8.36
N LEU A 44 -0.78 -3.15 8.18
CA LEU A 44 -0.85 -4.52 7.67
C LEU A 44 -1.14 -4.46 6.16
N PRO A 45 -0.17 -4.83 5.30
CA PRO A 45 -0.41 -4.84 3.86
C PRO A 45 -1.30 -6.03 3.48
N MET A 46 -2.28 -5.78 2.60
CA MET A 46 -2.97 -6.77 1.81
C MET A 46 -2.50 -6.67 0.37
N ILE A 47 -1.96 -7.77 -0.16
CA ILE A 47 -1.26 -7.76 -1.46
C ILE A 47 -2.07 -8.54 -2.49
N ASP A 48 -2.41 -7.87 -3.59
CA ASP A 48 -2.95 -8.50 -4.79
C ASP A 48 -1.82 -8.96 -5.72
N VAL A 49 -1.86 -10.25 -6.07
CA VAL A 49 -0.93 -10.89 -7.01
C VAL A 49 -1.69 -11.51 -8.19
N SER A 50 -2.89 -11.00 -8.47
CA SER A 50 -3.75 -11.45 -9.55
C SER A 50 -3.13 -11.26 -10.93
N GLY A 51 -3.66 -12.01 -11.90
CA GLY A 51 -3.17 -11.96 -13.28
C GLY A 51 -3.30 -10.58 -13.94
N SER A 52 -4.23 -9.74 -13.50
CA SER A 52 -4.40 -8.37 -14.01
C SER A 52 -3.26 -7.46 -13.55
N MET A 53 -2.74 -7.68 -12.34
CA MET A 53 -1.60 -6.93 -11.79
C MET A 53 -0.32 -7.09 -12.63
N TYR A 54 -0.25 -8.11 -13.49
CA TYR A 54 0.98 -8.51 -14.18
C TYR A 54 1.62 -7.34 -14.95
N GLY A 55 2.85 -6.99 -14.58
CA GLY A 55 3.55 -5.82 -15.10
C GLY A 55 3.94 -4.88 -13.97
N GLY A 56 3.79 -3.57 -14.18
CA GLY A 56 4.21 -2.55 -13.21
C GLY A 56 3.44 -2.62 -11.89
N ALA A 57 2.12 -2.87 -11.93
CA ALA A 57 1.26 -2.90 -10.75
C ALA A 57 1.68 -4.01 -9.77
N LEU A 58 1.93 -5.23 -10.26
CA LEU A 58 2.42 -6.36 -9.46
C LEU A 58 3.76 -6.05 -8.79
N GLN A 59 4.69 -5.43 -9.54
CA GLN A 59 6.01 -5.07 -9.00
C GLN A 59 5.87 -4.07 -7.86
N VAL A 60 4.99 -3.07 -8.02
CA VAL A 60 4.70 -2.08 -6.99
C VAL A 60 4.01 -2.74 -5.79
N ALA A 61 2.97 -3.55 -5.99
CA ALA A 61 2.23 -4.22 -4.93
C ALA A 61 3.14 -5.12 -4.07
N ILE A 62 3.93 -6.00 -4.71
CA ILE A 62 4.82 -6.91 -3.98
C ILE A 62 5.92 -6.14 -3.27
N SER A 63 6.58 -5.18 -3.95
CA SER A 63 7.69 -4.45 -3.35
C SER A 63 7.24 -3.54 -2.20
N LEU A 64 6.15 -2.78 -2.36
CA LEU A 64 5.61 -1.94 -1.31
C LEU A 64 5.04 -2.76 -0.17
N GLY A 65 4.27 -3.81 -0.48
CA GLY A 65 3.72 -4.71 0.53
C GLY A 65 4.80 -5.42 1.34
N MET A 66 5.86 -5.90 0.69
CA MET A 66 7.00 -6.48 1.40
C MET A 66 7.73 -5.45 2.28
N TYR A 67 7.94 -4.24 1.77
CA TYR A 67 8.57 -3.15 2.51
C TYR A 67 7.78 -2.84 3.80
N LEU A 68 6.45 -2.71 3.69
CA LEU A 68 5.57 -2.45 4.83
C LEU A 68 5.59 -3.59 5.84
N ALA A 69 5.47 -4.83 5.37
CA ALA A 69 5.51 -6.01 6.23
C ALA A 69 6.82 -6.08 7.02
N GLN A 70 7.97 -5.81 6.38
CA GLN A 70 9.28 -5.84 7.04
C GLN A 70 9.50 -4.71 8.05
N ARG A 71 8.88 -3.55 7.82
CA ARG A 71 8.99 -2.37 8.71
C ARG A 71 7.91 -2.32 9.78
N ASN A 72 6.95 -3.23 9.74
CA ASN A 72 5.98 -3.38 10.81
C ASN A 72 6.70 -3.77 12.12
N LYS A 73 6.52 -2.95 13.17
CA LYS A 73 7.22 -3.09 14.47
C LYS A 73 6.43 -3.93 15.49
N SER A 74 5.27 -4.45 15.11
CA SER A 74 4.39 -5.22 15.98
C SER A 74 4.50 -6.74 15.75
N HIS A 75 3.58 -7.53 16.31
CA HIS A 75 3.51 -8.98 16.08
C HIS A 75 3.29 -9.36 14.59
N PHE A 76 2.86 -8.40 13.77
CA PHE A 76 2.64 -8.56 12.33
C PHE A 76 3.91 -8.33 11.47
N VAL A 77 5.08 -8.17 12.09
CA VAL A 77 6.37 -8.09 11.37
C VAL A 77 6.54 -9.24 10.37
N ASN A 78 6.96 -8.93 9.14
CA ASN A 78 7.06 -9.86 8.02
C ASN A 78 5.75 -10.59 7.67
N THR A 79 4.58 -10.07 8.04
CA THR A 79 3.29 -10.66 7.70
C THR A 79 2.53 -9.76 6.72
N PHE A 80 1.84 -10.38 5.77
CA PHE A 80 0.85 -9.72 4.93
C PHE A 80 -0.41 -10.59 4.82
N LEU A 81 -1.49 -10.01 4.30
CA LEU A 81 -2.75 -10.70 4.02
C LEU A 81 -2.95 -10.85 2.52
N THR A 82 -3.43 -11.98 2.04
CA THR A 82 -3.69 -12.16 0.59
C THR A 82 -4.96 -11.44 0.16
N PHE A 83 -4.96 -10.89 -1.06
CA PHE A 83 -6.17 -10.42 -1.74
C PHE A 83 -6.89 -11.61 -2.40
N SER A 84 -7.86 -12.19 -1.69
CA SER A 84 -8.66 -13.31 -2.19
C SER A 84 -10.02 -13.43 -1.50
N GLU A 85 -10.93 -14.24 -2.06
CA GLU A 85 -12.22 -14.57 -1.44
C GLU A 85 -12.06 -15.22 -0.05
N ASN A 86 -10.91 -15.87 0.18
CA ASN A 86 -10.54 -16.50 1.43
C ASN A 86 -9.16 -16.00 1.88
N PRO A 87 -9.06 -14.77 2.41
CA PRO A 87 -7.79 -14.14 2.76
C PRO A 87 -6.93 -15.02 3.67
N GLN A 88 -5.62 -15.09 3.44
CA GLN A 88 -4.68 -15.88 4.24
C GLN A 88 -3.57 -14.99 4.77
N PHE A 89 -3.20 -15.20 6.03
CA PHE A 89 -1.98 -14.62 6.57
C PHE A 89 -0.78 -15.37 6.00
N VAL A 90 0.12 -14.64 5.37
CA VAL A 90 1.37 -15.17 4.85
C VAL A 90 2.53 -14.49 5.55
N ARG A 91 3.42 -15.30 6.12
CA ARG A 91 4.65 -14.83 6.76
C ARG A 91 5.80 -14.91 5.76
N ILE A 92 6.36 -13.75 5.42
CA ILE A 92 7.54 -13.63 4.58
C ILE A 92 8.74 -14.23 5.34
N PRO A 93 9.50 -15.16 4.73
CA PRO A 93 10.63 -15.78 5.40
C PRO A 93 11.71 -14.74 5.75
N SER A 94 12.23 -14.84 6.97
CA SER A 94 13.28 -13.95 7.50
C SER A 94 14.48 -14.72 8.05
N ASN A 95 14.56 -16.03 7.78
CA ASN A 95 15.67 -16.87 8.20
C ASN A 95 16.97 -16.41 7.53
N PRO A 96 18.13 -16.52 8.22
CA PRO A 96 19.43 -16.25 7.60
C PRO A 96 19.63 -17.07 6.33
N GLY A 97 20.08 -16.41 5.26
CA GLY A 97 20.32 -17.04 3.96
C GLY A 97 19.15 -16.98 2.98
N VAL A 98 17.94 -16.57 3.40
CA VAL A 98 16.84 -16.31 2.47
C VAL A 98 17.12 -15.04 1.68
N THR A 99 17.18 -15.15 0.35
CA THR A 99 17.44 -14.02 -0.53
C THR A 99 16.20 -13.16 -0.75
N LEU A 100 16.41 -11.95 -1.26
CA LEU A 100 15.36 -11.03 -1.67
C LEU A 100 14.46 -11.70 -2.71
N ALA A 101 15.03 -12.36 -3.72
CA ALA A 101 14.29 -13.07 -4.75
C ALA A 101 13.38 -14.17 -4.18
N GLU A 102 13.85 -14.93 -3.18
CA GLU A 102 13.04 -15.95 -2.52
C GLU A 102 11.85 -15.36 -1.74
N LYS A 103 12.04 -14.20 -1.10
CA LYS A 103 10.95 -13.47 -0.43
C LYS A 103 9.92 -12.97 -1.44
N PHE A 104 10.38 -12.38 -2.53
CA PHE A 104 9.52 -11.94 -3.64
C PHE A 104 8.73 -13.11 -4.22
N GLN A 105 9.40 -14.25 -4.47
CA GLN A 105 8.76 -15.45 -4.97
C GLN A 105 7.71 -15.98 -4.00
N THR A 106 7.95 -15.91 -2.69
CA THR A 106 6.96 -16.29 -1.68
C THR A 106 5.68 -15.48 -1.84
N ILE A 107 5.80 -14.15 -1.95
CA ILE A 107 4.63 -13.26 -2.12
C ILE A 107 3.95 -13.53 -3.46
N ASN A 108 4.72 -13.58 -4.55
CA ASN A 108 4.21 -13.82 -5.91
C ASN A 108 3.50 -15.17 -6.08
N SER A 109 3.89 -16.18 -5.29
CA SER A 109 3.26 -17.51 -5.28
C SER A 109 2.06 -17.64 -4.34
N SER A 110 1.71 -16.56 -3.64
CA SER A 110 0.61 -16.59 -2.68
C SER A 110 -0.74 -16.69 -3.36
N GLU A 111 -1.71 -17.28 -2.65
CA GLU A 111 -3.08 -17.42 -3.14
C GLU A 111 -3.67 -16.04 -3.45
N TRP A 112 -4.30 -15.93 -4.61
CA TRP A 112 -5.11 -14.78 -5.00
C TRP A 112 -6.46 -15.27 -5.55
N GLY A 113 -7.46 -14.40 -5.53
CA GLY A 113 -8.79 -14.69 -6.05
C GLY A 113 -9.28 -13.63 -7.05
N MET A 114 -10.39 -13.91 -7.74
CA MET A 114 -11.02 -12.92 -8.64
C MET A 114 -11.70 -11.75 -7.90
N ASN A 115 -11.71 -11.78 -6.57
CA ASN A 115 -12.31 -10.79 -5.68
C ASN A 115 -11.66 -10.90 -4.29
N THR A 116 -12.04 -9.99 -3.38
CA THR A 116 -11.67 -10.05 -1.97
C THR A 116 -12.88 -9.91 -1.08
N ASN A 117 -12.87 -10.58 0.07
CA ASN A 117 -13.88 -10.40 1.10
C ASN A 117 -13.26 -9.68 2.31
N PHE A 118 -13.49 -8.37 2.41
CA PHE A 118 -12.94 -7.56 3.51
C PHE A 118 -13.52 -7.95 4.87
N GLU A 119 -14.78 -8.36 4.93
CA GLU A 119 -15.38 -8.84 6.18
C GLU A 119 -14.60 -10.03 6.75
N LYS A 120 -14.34 -11.04 5.91
CA LYS A 120 -13.50 -12.20 6.29
C LYS A 120 -12.07 -11.80 6.61
N ALA A 121 -11.50 -10.81 5.92
CA ALA A 121 -10.17 -10.29 6.23
C ALA A 121 -10.11 -9.76 7.67
N TYR A 122 -11.07 -8.90 8.03
CA TYR A 122 -11.19 -8.34 9.38
C TYR A 122 -11.51 -9.40 10.43
N THR A 123 -12.43 -10.33 10.16
CA THR A 123 -12.73 -11.43 11.08
C THR A 123 -11.48 -12.27 11.34
N LYS A 124 -10.68 -12.59 10.31
CA LYS A 124 -9.42 -13.34 10.47
C LYS A 124 -8.39 -12.60 11.32
N ILE A 125 -8.25 -11.28 11.13
CA ILE A 125 -7.37 -10.45 11.96
C ILE A 125 -7.83 -10.52 13.43
N LEU A 126 -9.13 -10.38 13.69
CA LEU A 126 -9.70 -10.43 15.03
C LEU A 126 -9.57 -11.82 15.68
N GLU A 127 -9.84 -12.88 14.92
CA GLU A 127 -9.70 -14.27 15.37
C GLU A 127 -8.27 -14.57 15.77
N LEU A 128 -7.29 -14.18 14.95
CA LEU A 128 -5.87 -14.37 15.26
C LEU A 128 -5.47 -13.59 16.51
N ALA A 129 -5.89 -12.33 16.61
CA ALA A 129 -5.61 -11.46 17.74
C ALA A 129 -6.17 -12.03 19.05
N THR A 130 -7.44 -12.42 19.04
CA THR A 130 -8.14 -13.00 20.19
C THR A 130 -7.54 -14.36 20.58
N LYS A 131 -7.23 -15.20 19.60
CA LYS A 131 -6.62 -16.52 19.85
C LYS A 131 -5.25 -16.43 20.50
N HIS A 132 -4.48 -15.40 20.19
CA HIS A 132 -3.11 -15.24 20.64
C HIS A 132 -2.94 -14.17 21.75
N ASP A 133 -4.04 -13.59 22.23
CA ASP A 133 -4.05 -12.53 23.25
C ASP A 133 -3.08 -11.39 22.88
N VAL A 134 -3.20 -10.91 21.64
CA VAL A 134 -2.34 -9.84 21.11
C VAL A 134 -2.60 -8.56 21.89
N ASP A 135 -1.54 -7.85 22.31
CA ASP A 135 -1.70 -6.53 22.93
C ASP A 135 -2.46 -5.61 21.95
N PRO A 136 -3.56 -4.94 22.37
CA PRO A 136 -4.26 -3.99 21.52
C PRO A 136 -3.36 -2.94 20.86
N LYS A 137 -2.25 -2.54 21.50
CA LYS A 137 -1.24 -1.63 20.93
C LYS A 137 -0.41 -2.24 19.81
N SER A 138 -0.45 -3.56 19.64
CA SER A 138 0.23 -4.30 18.58
C SER A 138 -0.71 -4.64 17.42
N MET A 139 -2.01 -4.34 17.54
CA MET A 139 -2.97 -4.55 16.45
C MET A 139 -2.64 -3.64 15.27
N PRO A 140 -2.95 -4.09 14.03
CA PRO A 140 -2.89 -3.20 12.90
C PRO A 140 -3.87 -2.06 13.12
N THR A 141 -3.41 -0.83 12.93
CA THR A 141 -4.28 0.36 12.92
C THR A 141 -4.80 0.62 11.51
N MET A 142 -4.15 0.03 10.50
CA MET A 142 -4.49 0.15 9.09
C MET A 142 -4.33 -1.17 8.35
N LEU A 143 -5.32 -1.49 7.51
CA LEU A 143 -5.25 -2.50 6.46
C LEU A 143 -5.05 -1.78 5.11
N LEU A 144 -3.84 -1.82 4.55
CA LEU A 144 -3.53 -1.21 3.27
C LEU A 144 -3.63 -2.24 2.15
N CYS A 145 -4.68 -2.15 1.33
CA CYS A 145 -4.92 -3.01 0.18
C CYS A 145 -4.26 -2.45 -1.07
N LEU A 146 -3.37 -3.24 -1.67
CA LEU A 146 -2.63 -2.90 -2.89
C LEU A 146 -3.18 -3.76 -4.05
N SER A 147 -3.98 -3.18 -4.94
CA SER A 147 -4.64 -3.87 -6.06
C SER A 147 -4.78 -2.94 -7.28
N ASP A 148 -5.09 -3.48 -8.45
CA ASP A 148 -5.44 -2.78 -9.68
C ASP A 148 -6.96 -2.74 -9.91
N MET A 149 -7.73 -3.39 -9.03
CA MET A 149 -9.19 -3.43 -9.10
C MET A 149 -9.81 -2.19 -8.46
N GLN A 150 -10.96 -1.75 -8.98
CA GLN A 150 -11.79 -0.82 -8.24
C GLN A 150 -12.41 -1.52 -7.02
N PHE A 151 -12.49 -0.81 -5.88
CA PHE A 151 -13.10 -1.34 -4.66
C PHE A 151 -14.49 -1.93 -4.90
N ASP A 152 -15.31 -1.27 -5.71
CA ASP A 152 -16.64 -1.73 -6.10
C ASP A 152 -16.64 -3.04 -6.90
N ASP A 153 -15.66 -3.20 -7.78
CA ASP A 153 -15.52 -4.39 -8.62
C ASP A 153 -14.87 -5.56 -7.85
N SER A 154 -14.26 -5.29 -6.69
CA SER A 154 -13.77 -6.32 -5.77
C SER A 154 -14.88 -7.10 -5.06
N GLY A 155 -16.16 -6.81 -5.34
CA GLY A 155 -17.32 -7.47 -4.74
C GLY A 155 -17.82 -6.83 -3.44
N ASN A 156 -17.31 -5.64 -3.10
CA ASN A 156 -17.53 -4.98 -1.80
C ASN A 156 -18.41 -3.72 -1.88
N ARG A 157 -19.19 -3.55 -2.96
CA ARG A 157 -20.15 -2.44 -3.18
C ARG A 157 -21.11 -2.15 -2.01
N ASN A 158 -21.33 -3.11 -1.11
CA ASN A 158 -22.19 -2.96 0.06
C ASN A 158 -21.47 -3.30 1.37
N LEU A 159 -20.14 -3.14 1.43
CA LEU A 159 -19.39 -3.38 2.67
C LEU A 159 -19.96 -2.49 3.78
N HIS A 160 -20.46 -3.11 4.84
CA HIS A 160 -20.91 -2.42 6.05
C HIS A 160 -20.03 -2.90 7.20
N LEU A 161 -19.07 -2.06 7.60
CA LEU A 161 -18.13 -2.40 8.66
C LEU A 161 -18.73 -2.26 10.06
N ASP A 162 -19.94 -1.74 10.20
CA ASP A 162 -20.61 -1.52 11.50
C ASP A 162 -20.64 -2.77 12.39
N ASN A 163 -21.07 -3.91 11.84
CA ASN A 163 -21.14 -5.15 12.61
C ASN A 163 -19.75 -5.61 13.08
N ILE A 164 -18.75 -5.48 12.21
CA ILE A 164 -17.37 -5.87 12.50
C ILE A 164 -16.76 -4.92 13.54
N LYS A 165 -17.09 -3.63 13.46
CA LYS A 165 -16.65 -2.62 14.43
C LYS A 165 -17.15 -2.98 15.84
N ASP A 166 -18.40 -3.42 15.96
CA ASP A 166 -18.96 -3.88 17.23
C ASP A 166 -18.30 -5.19 17.73
N GLU A 167 -17.95 -6.12 16.84
CA GLU A 167 -17.20 -7.32 17.18
C GLU A 167 -15.80 -7.00 17.72
N TYR A 168 -15.05 -6.14 17.02
CA TYR A 168 -13.73 -5.67 17.47
C TYR A 168 -13.81 -5.01 18.84
N ARG A 169 -14.75 -4.08 19.01
CA ARG A 169 -14.96 -3.38 20.28
C ARG A 169 -15.31 -4.33 21.42
N SER A 170 -16.14 -5.34 21.16
CA SER A 170 -16.53 -6.36 22.14
C SER A 170 -15.35 -7.24 22.56
N ALA A 171 -14.39 -7.47 21.66
CA ALA A 171 -13.16 -8.19 21.93
C ALA A 171 -12.04 -7.32 22.54
N GLY A 172 -12.26 -6.01 22.71
CA GLY A 172 -11.28 -5.08 23.28
C GLY A 172 -10.26 -4.52 22.28
N TYR A 173 -10.55 -4.60 20.98
CA TYR A 173 -9.71 -4.10 19.90
C TYR A 173 -10.39 -2.96 19.14
N GLU A 174 -9.60 -2.15 18.43
CA GLU A 174 -10.09 -1.14 17.51
C GLU A 174 -10.05 -1.68 16.08
N LEU A 175 -11.07 -1.35 15.28
CA LEU A 175 -11.14 -1.76 13.88
C LEU A 175 -10.04 -1.03 13.07
N PRO A 176 -9.16 -1.75 12.35
CA PRO A 176 -8.19 -1.11 11.48
C PRO A 176 -8.88 -0.35 10.35
N LYS A 177 -8.40 0.87 10.05
CA LYS A 177 -8.85 1.65 8.87
C LYS A 177 -8.60 0.84 7.59
N LEU A 178 -9.51 0.89 6.63
CA LEU A 178 -9.29 0.30 5.30
C LEU A 178 -8.75 1.36 4.37
N VAL A 179 -7.57 1.15 3.81
CA VAL A 179 -7.03 2.00 2.75
C VAL A 179 -6.88 1.16 1.49
N PHE A 180 -7.64 1.50 0.46
CA PHE A 180 -7.58 0.83 -0.83
C PHE A 180 -6.76 1.66 -1.81
N TRP A 181 -5.65 1.11 -2.27
CA TRP A 181 -4.77 1.76 -3.22
C TRP A 181 -4.82 1.05 -4.58
N ASP A 182 -5.49 1.70 -5.52
CA ASP A 182 -5.53 1.35 -6.94
C ASP A 182 -4.22 1.77 -7.64
N LEU A 183 -3.42 0.76 -8.00
CA LEU A 183 -2.10 0.93 -8.62
C LEU A 183 -2.16 1.17 -10.13
N GLU A 184 -3.29 0.91 -10.79
CA GLU A 184 -3.47 1.07 -12.24
C GLU A 184 -4.48 2.16 -12.62
N ALA A 185 -4.96 2.92 -11.63
CA ALA A 185 -5.95 3.97 -11.84
C ALA A 185 -5.62 4.90 -13.02
N HIS A 186 -6.53 4.92 -13.99
CA HIS A 186 -6.46 5.83 -15.12
C HIS A 186 -7.00 7.21 -14.69
N ALA A 187 -6.35 8.29 -15.13
CA ALA A 187 -6.74 9.65 -14.77
C ALA A 187 -8.23 9.91 -15.05
N GLY A 188 -8.99 10.33 -14.02
CA GLY A 188 -10.40 10.75 -14.15
C GLY A 188 -11.43 9.96 -13.36
N GLN A 189 -11.02 9.00 -12.53
CA GLN A 189 -11.93 8.24 -11.65
C GLN A 189 -11.91 8.88 -10.24
N PRO A 190 -13.00 9.54 -9.80
CA PRO A 190 -13.06 10.10 -8.45
C PRO A 190 -13.12 8.98 -7.41
N ALA A 191 -12.32 9.13 -6.35
CA ALA A 191 -12.38 8.30 -5.15
C ALA A 191 -13.69 8.60 -4.41
N GLU A 192 -14.70 7.74 -4.53
CA GLU A 192 -15.92 7.82 -3.72
C GLU A 192 -15.73 7.03 -2.42
N CYS A 193 -15.67 7.75 -1.30
CA CYS A 193 -15.66 7.19 0.04
C CYS A 193 -17.11 7.10 0.53
N SER A 194 -17.63 5.88 0.74
CA SER A 194 -18.98 5.65 1.25
C SER A 194 -19.03 5.45 2.79
N ASP A 195 -17.89 5.24 3.44
CA ASP A 195 -17.75 4.94 4.86
C ASP A 195 -16.52 5.68 5.44
N GLU A 196 -16.66 6.32 6.60
CA GLU A 196 -15.61 7.10 7.28
C GLU A 196 -14.32 6.29 7.51
N ASN A 197 -14.38 4.95 7.47
CA ASN A 197 -13.25 4.06 7.71
C ASN A 197 -12.58 3.53 6.42
N VAL A 198 -13.03 3.96 5.23
CA VAL A 198 -12.52 3.49 3.94
C VAL A 198 -11.94 4.65 3.12
N ALA A 199 -10.65 4.58 2.84
CA ALA A 199 -9.96 5.52 1.96
C ALA A 199 -9.67 4.87 0.60
N MET A 200 -9.77 5.65 -0.49
CA MET A 200 -9.36 5.20 -1.82
C MET A 200 -8.27 6.13 -2.39
N ILE A 201 -7.20 5.53 -2.89
CA ILE A 201 -6.05 6.23 -3.48
C ILE A 201 -5.78 5.66 -4.87
N SER A 202 -5.49 6.55 -5.82
CA SER A 202 -5.30 6.19 -7.22
C SER A 202 -3.94 6.65 -7.73
N GLY A 203 -3.27 5.76 -8.45
CA GLY A 203 -2.01 6.03 -9.11
C GLY A 203 -0.80 5.89 -8.20
N PHE A 204 0.38 5.75 -8.79
CA PHE A 204 1.60 5.46 -8.06
C PHE A 204 2.68 6.51 -8.32
N SER A 205 3.12 7.17 -7.26
CA SER A 205 4.34 7.98 -7.27
C SER A 205 5.03 7.93 -5.90
N PRO A 206 6.36 8.16 -5.86
CA PRO A 206 7.11 8.50 -4.65
C PRO A 206 6.43 9.43 -3.65
N ALA A 207 5.81 10.51 -4.14
CA ALA A 207 5.16 11.50 -3.29
C ALA A 207 3.86 10.95 -2.71
N ILE A 208 3.06 10.26 -3.53
CA ILE A 208 1.85 9.58 -3.08
C ILE A 208 2.20 8.51 -2.04
N MET A 209 3.26 7.72 -2.25
CA MET A 209 3.72 6.75 -1.25
C MET A 209 4.02 7.41 0.10
N LYS A 210 4.78 8.51 0.12
CA LYS A 210 5.07 9.18 1.39
C LYS A 210 3.81 9.76 2.02
N ALA A 211 2.94 10.37 1.24
CA ALA A 211 1.67 10.90 1.72
C ALA A 211 0.80 9.78 2.32
N VAL A 212 0.69 8.64 1.65
CA VAL A 212 -0.10 7.50 2.10
C VAL A 212 0.52 6.76 3.28
N LEU A 213 1.82 6.87 3.51
CA LEU A 213 2.42 6.27 4.70
C LEU A 213 2.34 7.19 5.93
N ASN A 214 2.13 8.49 5.70
CA ASN A 214 2.27 9.50 6.74
C ASN A 214 1.04 10.37 7.02
N ALA A 215 -0.04 10.23 6.25
CA ALA A 215 -1.27 10.96 6.51
C ALA A 215 -1.84 10.61 7.90
N GLU A 216 -2.19 11.61 8.70
CA GLU A 216 -2.86 11.39 9.99
C GLU A 216 -4.33 10.97 9.78
N GLU A 217 -4.97 11.60 8.79
CA GLU A 217 -6.29 11.27 8.30
C GLU A 217 -6.21 10.79 6.84
N PHE A 218 -6.75 9.60 6.60
CA PHE A 218 -6.76 8.97 5.29
C PHE A 218 -8.06 9.28 4.56
N ASN A 219 -8.29 10.55 4.27
CA ASN A 219 -9.28 10.91 3.25
C ASN A 219 -8.57 11.30 1.95
N PRO A 220 -9.20 11.14 0.78
CA PRO A 220 -8.57 11.44 -0.51
C PRO A 220 -8.03 12.88 -0.60
N ILE A 221 -8.62 13.82 0.14
CA ILE A 221 -8.21 15.22 0.16
C ILE A 221 -6.90 15.38 0.95
N ASP A 222 -6.78 14.80 2.14
CA ASP A 222 -5.59 14.92 2.97
C ASP A 222 -4.40 14.18 2.35
N VAL A 223 -4.62 13.00 1.77
CA VAL A 223 -3.57 12.31 1.01
C VAL A 223 -3.12 13.15 -0.20
N MET A 224 -4.07 13.80 -0.90
CA MET A 224 -3.73 14.70 -2.00
C MET A 224 -2.98 15.94 -1.50
N LEU A 225 -3.42 16.57 -0.40
CA LEU A 225 -2.79 17.75 0.18
C LEU A 225 -1.35 17.44 0.60
N GLU A 226 -1.13 16.32 1.27
CA GLU A 226 0.19 15.84 1.67
C GLU A 226 1.08 15.53 0.46
N ALA A 227 0.51 14.95 -0.60
CA ALA A 227 1.25 14.71 -1.85
C ALA A 227 1.60 16.01 -2.60
N LEU A 228 0.80 17.07 -2.44
CA LEU A 228 1.00 18.39 -3.04
C LEU A 228 1.90 19.30 -2.20
N GLU A 229 2.03 19.08 -0.89
CA GLU A 229 2.83 19.91 0.03
C GLU A 229 4.29 20.14 -0.43
N PRO A 230 5.00 19.16 -1.01
CA PRO A 230 6.36 19.35 -1.54
C PRO A 230 6.40 20.19 -2.83
N ILE A 231 5.26 20.35 -3.52
CA ILE A 231 5.16 21.08 -4.78
C ILE A 231 5.04 22.58 -4.48
N LYS A 232 6.18 23.22 -4.18
CA LYS A 232 6.27 24.68 -4.26
C LYS A 232 6.14 25.10 -5.72
N LEU A 233 4.93 25.49 -6.12
CA LEU A 233 4.71 26.15 -7.40
C LEU A 233 5.41 27.52 -7.36
N ASP A 234 6.47 27.68 -8.15
CA ASP A 234 7.08 28.99 -8.39
C ASP A 234 6.24 29.76 -9.42
N TYR A 235 5.30 30.56 -8.93
CA TYR A 235 4.45 31.43 -9.74
C TYR A 235 5.11 32.78 -10.09
N THR A 236 6.38 33.01 -9.73
CA THR A 236 7.09 34.26 -10.07
C THR A 236 7.29 34.45 -11.58
N ASN A 237 7.19 33.36 -12.34
CA ASN A 237 7.27 33.36 -13.80
C ASN A 237 5.91 33.35 -14.52
N LEU A 238 4.78 33.35 -13.78
CA LEU A 238 3.46 33.47 -14.39
C LEU A 238 3.21 34.93 -14.77
N LYS A 239 2.82 35.16 -16.03
CA LYS A 239 2.33 36.47 -16.45
C LYS A 239 1.09 36.81 -15.59
N PRO A 240 0.97 38.05 -15.08
CA PRO A 240 -0.16 38.46 -14.24
C PRO A 240 -1.51 38.48 -15.00
N GLU A 241 -1.46 38.49 -16.33
CA GLU A 241 -2.64 38.52 -17.19
C GLU A 241 -2.57 37.39 -18.22
N LEU A 242 -3.66 36.63 -18.31
CA LEU A 242 -3.90 35.66 -19.37
C LEU A 242 -4.28 36.43 -20.64
N GLU A 243 -3.35 36.54 -21.59
CA GLU A 243 -3.64 37.00 -22.95
C GLU A 243 -4.42 35.90 -23.69
N ILE A 244 -5.74 35.93 -23.57
CA ILE A 244 -6.64 35.08 -24.37
C ILE A 244 -6.93 35.83 -25.67
N ASP A 245 -6.38 35.35 -26.78
CA ASP A 245 -6.72 35.85 -28.11
C ASP A 245 -8.09 35.30 -28.52
N TYR A 246 -9.13 36.12 -28.33
CA TYR A 246 -10.51 35.81 -28.73
C TYR A 246 -10.74 35.86 -30.24
N ASN A 247 -9.74 36.16 -31.08
CA ASN A 247 -9.93 36.32 -32.53
C ASN A 247 -9.73 35.03 -33.35
N LYS A 248 -9.95 33.85 -32.77
CA LYS A 248 -10.22 32.65 -33.57
C LYS A 248 -11.73 32.40 -33.68
N GLU A 249 -12.42 33.33 -34.33
CA GLU A 249 -13.68 33.03 -35.03
C GLU A 249 -13.46 33.25 -36.53
N ILE A 250 -13.38 32.14 -37.27
CA ILE A 250 -14.26 31.66 -38.36
C ILE A 250 -13.56 30.47 -39.04
#